data_AF-F2IGL7-F1
#
_entry.id   AF-F2IGL7-F1
#
_cell.length_a   1.000
_cell.length_b   1.000
_cell.length_c   1.000
_cell.angle_alpha   90.00
_cell.angle_beta   90.00
_cell.angle_gamma   90.00
#
_symmetry.space_group_name_H-M   'P 1'
#
loop_
_entity.id
_entity.type
_entity.pdbx_description
1 polymer ?
#
loop_
_entity_poly.entity_id
_entity_poly.type
_entity_poly.pdbx_seq_one_letter_code
_entity_poly.pdbx_strand_id
1 'polypeptide(L)'
;MEEIHKNRKRSIAFRLGSKYLSQKIAHIKTEEKLGYQLNDTQKKQLKLLQWRVYFLAGIIGACAVLIVIFPFHFSHLLDAQQFRVFGYEFEFEAYYMLYAVIMIFPEIWLLNILNIYAVKRICEIMQYPSKERKDYQEQIALLTEAGLEMPAKHMQLLEIDPYVGLTKFSYYSLLIATKLKATLSNVVMKFLVRRLLGRYALRIVTDLIGIPIFAFWNAWASGRVMKETRMRIVATVATDDFLNHFSKEELVEVREILPKLFHFIAQQKRQYNFALYSFMKGTLDRIPDLNLSYEKEVNLDELFVSEVSKNQLIARLLIFGLIVDGTLSVKERLTIRNVVKEEWFPLTMNEIEDVLKMYVDGEGLKKF
;
A
#
# COMPACT_ATOMS: atom_id res chain seq x y z
N MET A 1 8.96 -7.17 -18.95
CA MET A 1 7.67 -6.45 -18.87
C MET A 1 6.48 -7.24 -19.48
N GLU A 2 6.59 -7.84 -20.67
CA GLU A 2 5.48 -8.55 -21.34
C GLU A 2 4.96 -9.83 -20.63
N GLU A 3 5.85 -10.63 -20.04
CA GLU A 3 5.50 -11.90 -19.41
C GLU A 3 4.56 -11.74 -18.18
N ILE A 4 4.57 -10.56 -17.58
CA ILE A 4 3.79 -10.21 -16.39
C ILE A 4 2.44 -9.62 -16.78
N HIS A 5 2.36 -8.86 -17.87
CA HIS A 5 1.06 -8.53 -18.47
C HIS A 5 0.28 -9.80 -18.84
N LYS A 6 0.99 -10.88 -19.21
CA LYS A 6 0.39 -12.19 -19.52
C LYS A 6 -0.11 -12.93 -18.27
N ASN A 7 0.61 -12.87 -17.14
CA ASN A 7 0.18 -13.48 -15.88
C ASN A 7 -0.87 -12.64 -15.09
N ARG A 8 -0.84 -11.31 -15.20
CA ARG A 8 -1.82 -10.37 -14.59
C ARG A 8 -3.26 -10.63 -15.06
N LYS A 9 -3.44 -11.00 -16.33
CA LYS A 9 -4.74 -11.28 -16.94
C LYS A 9 -5.43 -12.56 -16.43
N ARG A 10 -4.83 -13.33 -15.52
CA ARG A 10 -5.35 -14.66 -15.14
C ARG A 10 -6.51 -14.64 -14.13
N SER A 11 -6.57 -13.65 -13.22
CA SER A 11 -7.67 -13.59 -12.23
C SER A 11 -8.92 -12.94 -12.82
N ILE A 12 -10.08 -13.60 -12.66
CA ILE A 12 -11.39 -13.07 -13.10
C ILE A 12 -11.68 -11.72 -12.41
N ALA A 13 -11.40 -11.61 -11.11
CA ALA A 13 -11.58 -10.38 -10.35
C ALA A 13 -10.75 -9.22 -10.93
N PHE A 14 -9.50 -9.48 -11.32
CA PHE A 14 -8.64 -8.48 -11.94
C PHE A 14 -9.17 -8.01 -13.30
N ARG A 15 -9.60 -8.95 -14.16
CA ARG A 15 -10.18 -8.62 -15.47
C ARG A 15 -11.45 -7.79 -15.34
N LEU A 16 -12.33 -8.14 -14.40
CA LEU A 16 -13.57 -7.41 -14.14
C LEU A 16 -13.28 -6.02 -13.55
N GLY A 17 -12.39 -5.92 -12.56
CA GLY A 17 -11.98 -4.66 -11.94
C GLY A 17 -11.31 -3.70 -12.93
N SER A 18 -10.36 -4.20 -13.72
CA SER A 18 -9.67 -3.40 -14.74
C SER A 18 -10.62 -2.93 -15.84
N LYS A 19 -11.53 -3.80 -16.31
CA LYS A 19 -12.57 -3.41 -17.28
C LYS A 19 -13.52 -2.36 -16.70
N TYR A 20 -13.95 -2.54 -15.46
CA TYR A 20 -14.82 -1.57 -14.77
C TYR A 20 -14.13 -0.21 -14.63
N LEU A 21 -12.88 -0.18 -14.13
CA LEU A 21 -12.12 1.06 -13.94
C LEU A 21 -11.84 1.76 -15.28
N SER A 22 -11.32 1.03 -16.26
CA SER A 22 -11.02 1.59 -17.59
C SER A 22 -12.24 2.19 -18.29
N GLN A 23 -13.42 1.55 -18.18
CA GLN A 23 -14.65 2.06 -18.77
C GLN A 23 -15.19 3.29 -18.01
N LYS A 24 -15.16 3.25 -16.67
CA LYS A 24 -15.75 4.31 -15.85
C LYS A 24 -14.87 5.55 -15.75
N ILE A 25 -13.56 5.42 -15.93
CA ILE A 25 -12.59 6.52 -15.83
C ILE A 25 -12.22 7.10 -17.21
N ALA A 26 -12.63 6.47 -18.31
CA ALA A 26 -12.28 6.90 -19.67
C ALA A 26 -12.69 8.35 -20.05
N HIS A 27 -13.59 8.96 -19.29
CA HIS A 27 -14.07 10.33 -19.52
C HIS A 27 -13.18 11.40 -18.88
N ILE A 28 -12.23 11.01 -18.01
CA ILE A 28 -11.29 11.94 -17.39
C ILE A 28 -10.36 12.49 -18.47
N LYS A 29 -10.54 13.77 -18.80
CA LYS A 29 -9.61 14.58 -19.60
C LYS A 29 -8.81 15.43 -18.63
N THR A 30 -7.49 15.37 -18.73
CA THR A 30 -6.64 16.14 -17.80
C THR A 30 -6.47 17.54 -18.36
N GLU A 31 -7.32 18.47 -17.91
CA GLU A 31 -7.21 19.88 -18.33
C GLU A 31 -6.14 20.64 -17.52
N GLU A 32 -5.80 20.22 -16.30
CA GLU A 32 -4.77 20.87 -15.47
C GLU A 32 -4.00 19.86 -14.60
N LYS A 33 -2.71 20.16 -14.34
CA LYS A 33 -1.76 19.37 -13.52
C LYS A 33 -2.14 19.34 -12.02
N LEU A 34 -3.36 18.93 -11.67
CA LEU A 34 -3.90 18.96 -10.31
C LEU A 34 -3.70 17.66 -9.53
N GLY A 35 -2.93 16.70 -10.06
CA GLY A 35 -2.86 15.34 -9.50
C GLY A 35 -2.24 15.25 -8.09
N TYR A 36 -1.41 16.21 -7.68
CA TYR A 36 -0.83 16.26 -6.33
C TYR A 36 -1.27 17.48 -5.49
N GLN A 37 -1.73 18.57 -6.12
CA GLN A 37 -2.27 19.74 -5.41
C GLN A 37 -3.77 19.58 -5.24
N LEU A 38 -4.20 19.25 -4.02
CA LEU A 38 -5.60 19.02 -3.71
C LEU A 38 -6.28 20.33 -3.30
N ASN A 39 -7.33 20.69 -4.03
CA ASN A 39 -8.25 21.76 -3.65
C ASN A 39 -9.03 21.39 -2.39
N ASP A 40 -9.48 22.39 -1.62
CA ASP A 40 -10.26 22.15 -0.39
C ASP A 40 -11.54 21.35 -0.64
N THR A 41 -12.14 21.51 -1.82
CA THR A 41 -13.30 20.72 -2.27
C THR A 41 -12.94 19.25 -2.44
N GLN A 42 -11.81 18.94 -3.07
CA GLN A 42 -11.31 17.57 -3.24
C GLN A 42 -10.96 16.94 -1.89
N LYS A 43 -10.31 17.70 -0.98
CA LYS A 43 -10.01 17.23 0.39
C LYS A 43 -11.28 16.85 1.15
N LYS A 44 -12.35 17.67 1.07
CA LYS A 44 -13.65 17.37 1.69
C LYS A 44 -14.31 16.14 1.06
N GLN A 45 -14.30 16.02 -0.27
CA GLN A 45 -14.86 14.87 -0.98
C GLN A 45 -14.14 13.57 -0.63
N LEU A 46 -12.82 13.58 -0.52
CA LEU A 46 -12.03 12.41 -0.10
C LEU A 46 -12.36 12.00 1.34
N LYS A 47 -12.45 12.94 2.28
CA LYS A 47 -12.85 12.64 3.67
C LYS A 47 -14.25 12.02 3.72
N LEU A 48 -15.21 12.58 2.98
CA LEU A 48 -16.57 12.03 2.92
C LEU A 48 -16.59 10.62 2.34
N LEU A 49 -15.84 10.38 1.25
CA LEU A 49 -15.70 9.05 0.66
C LEU A 49 -15.10 8.07 1.66
N GLN A 50 -14.06 8.47 2.38
CA GLN A 50 -13.38 7.64 3.38
C GLN A 50 -14.35 7.20 4.48
N TRP A 51 -15.12 8.13 5.04
CA TRP A 51 -16.15 7.81 6.04
C TRP A 51 -17.21 6.85 5.51
N ARG A 52 -17.69 7.06 4.27
CA ARG A 52 -18.68 6.17 3.64
C ARG A 52 -18.14 4.76 3.43
N VAL A 53 -16.91 4.63 2.95
CA VAL A 53 -16.26 3.34 2.73
C VAL A 53 -16.03 2.62 4.05
N TYR A 54 -15.59 3.33 5.09
CA TYR A 54 -15.38 2.73 6.42
C TYR A 54 -16.68 2.20 7.01
N PHE A 55 -17.74 3.00 6.91
CA PHE A 55 -19.05 2.63 7.40
C PHE A 55 -19.62 1.42 6.64
N LEU A 56 -19.57 1.44 5.30
CA LEU A 56 -20.07 0.33 4.48
C LEU A 56 -19.25 -0.96 4.68
N ALA A 57 -17.91 -0.87 4.72
CA ALA A 57 -17.05 -2.02 4.96
C ALA A 57 -17.29 -2.61 6.36
N GLY A 58 -17.49 -1.75 7.37
CA GLY A 58 -17.86 -2.16 8.71
C GLY A 58 -19.21 -2.89 8.75
N ILE A 59 -20.24 -2.36 8.06
CA ILE A 59 -21.55 -3.02 7.94
C ILE A 59 -21.43 -4.37 7.24
N ILE A 60 -20.70 -4.44 6.13
CA ILE A 60 -20.49 -5.71 5.39
C ILE A 60 -19.86 -6.75 6.31
N GLY A 61 -18.82 -6.38 7.07
CA GLY A 61 -18.19 -7.27 8.05
C GLY A 61 -19.13 -7.70 9.17
N ALA A 62 -19.88 -6.75 9.74
CA ALA A 62 -20.84 -7.05 10.79
C ALA A 62 -21.94 -8.01 10.31
N CYS A 63 -22.50 -7.77 9.11
CA CYS A 63 -23.50 -8.62 8.50
C CYS A 63 -22.95 -10.01 8.18
N ALA A 64 -21.72 -10.13 7.68
CA ALA A 64 -21.10 -11.42 7.40
C ALA A 64 -20.97 -12.28 8.65
N VAL A 65 -20.50 -11.69 9.75
CA VAL A 65 -20.39 -12.38 11.04
C VAL A 65 -21.78 -12.77 11.57
N LEU A 66 -22.79 -11.89 11.46
CA LEU A 66 -24.16 -12.22 11.85
C LEU A 66 -24.73 -13.38 11.04
N ILE A 67 -24.50 -13.41 9.73
CA ILE A 67 -24.95 -14.49 8.85
C ILE A 67 -24.29 -15.81 9.25
N VAL A 68 -23.04 -15.81 9.71
CA VAL A 68 -22.36 -17.03 10.17
C VAL A 68 -22.87 -17.48 11.56
N ILE A 69 -23.06 -16.54 12.48
CA ILE A 69 -23.45 -16.82 13.88
C ILE A 69 -24.94 -17.19 14.01
N PHE A 70 -25.81 -16.55 13.23
CA PHE A 70 -27.26 -16.66 13.41
C PHE A 70 -27.79 -18.10 13.23
N PRO A 71 -27.43 -18.85 12.16
CA PRO A 71 -27.88 -20.24 12.00
C PRO A 71 -27.34 -21.17 13.09
N PHE A 72 -26.16 -20.88 13.63
CA PHE A 72 -25.55 -21.71 14.68
C PHE A 72 -26.29 -21.62 16.02
N HIS A 73 -26.81 -20.44 16.38
CA HIS A 73 -27.55 -20.26 17.64
C HIS A 73 -29.05 -20.49 17.50
N PHE A 74 -29.62 -20.35 16.30
CA PHE A 74 -31.08 -20.43 16.09
C PHE A 74 -31.55 -21.64 15.27
N SER A 75 -30.65 -22.49 14.78
CA SER A 75 -31.03 -23.71 14.06
C SER A 75 -30.24 -24.93 14.53
N HIS A 76 -30.94 -26.04 14.76
CA HIS A 76 -30.35 -27.36 15.04
C HIS A 76 -29.69 -28.00 13.80
N LEU A 77 -29.71 -27.32 12.66
CA LEU A 77 -29.18 -27.82 11.38
C LEU A 77 -27.64 -27.94 11.36
N LEU A 78 -26.95 -27.27 12.28
CA LEU A 78 -25.48 -27.23 12.37
C LEU A 78 -24.95 -27.75 13.71
N ASP A 79 -25.73 -28.58 14.43
CA ASP A 79 -25.31 -29.17 15.69
C ASP A 79 -24.06 -30.07 15.51
N ALA A 80 -23.20 -30.08 16.53
CA ALA A 80 -21.94 -30.82 16.51
C ALA A 80 -22.21 -32.33 16.36
N GLN A 81 -21.62 -32.96 15.35
CA GLN A 81 -21.69 -34.40 15.21
C GLN A 81 -20.69 -35.08 16.15
N GLN A 82 -21.20 -36.03 16.93
CA GLN A 82 -20.39 -36.83 17.84
C GLN A 82 -19.81 -38.02 17.08
N PHE A 83 -18.50 -38.06 16.93
CA PHE A 83 -17.78 -39.22 16.41
C PHE A 83 -17.07 -39.95 17.55
N ARG A 84 -17.36 -41.23 17.72
CA ARG A 84 -16.63 -42.11 18.65
C ARG A 84 -15.49 -42.80 17.90
N VAL A 85 -14.25 -42.44 18.25
CA VAL A 85 -13.04 -43.04 17.68
C VAL A 85 -12.17 -43.53 18.84
N PHE A 86 -11.82 -44.81 18.85
CA PHE A 86 -11.03 -45.45 19.92
C PHE A 86 -11.55 -45.21 21.36
N GLY A 87 -12.87 -45.19 21.56
CA GLY A 87 -13.47 -45.00 22.89
C GLY A 87 -13.45 -43.56 23.41
N TYR A 88 -12.89 -42.62 22.65
CA TYR A 88 -12.98 -41.18 22.93
C TYR A 88 -14.06 -40.54 22.06
N GLU A 89 -14.87 -39.67 22.67
CA GLU A 89 -15.86 -38.85 21.98
C GLU A 89 -15.19 -37.56 21.47
N PHE A 90 -15.18 -37.39 20.15
CA PHE A 90 -14.75 -36.15 19.52
C PHE A 90 -15.96 -35.44 18.95
N GLU A 91 -16.20 -34.21 19.41
CA GLU A 91 -17.14 -33.28 18.80
C GLU A 91 -16.41 -32.61 17.63
N PHE A 92 -16.80 -32.94 16.40
CA PHE A 92 -16.19 -32.36 15.20
C PHE A 92 -17.22 -31.56 14.41
N GLU A 93 -17.12 -30.24 14.46
CA GLU A 93 -18.03 -29.30 13.82
C GLU A 93 -17.66 -29.07 12.33
N ALA A 94 -17.49 -30.15 11.55
CA ALA A 94 -17.06 -30.08 10.14
C ALA A 94 -17.98 -29.20 9.27
N TYR A 95 -19.30 -29.36 9.47
CA TYR A 95 -20.34 -28.63 8.74
C TYR A 95 -20.29 -27.14 9.03
N TYR A 96 -20.03 -26.76 10.27
CA TYR A 96 -19.87 -25.35 10.67
C TYR A 96 -18.63 -24.74 10.03
N MET A 97 -17.48 -25.43 10.05
CA MET A 97 -16.27 -24.93 9.39
C MET A 97 -16.47 -24.77 7.88
N LEU A 98 -17.10 -25.74 7.22
CA LEU A 98 -17.40 -25.67 5.79
C LEU A 98 -18.38 -24.53 5.47
N TYR A 99 -19.44 -24.39 6.28
CA TYR A 99 -20.41 -23.31 6.16
C TYR A 99 -19.74 -21.94 6.33
N ALA A 100 -18.94 -21.75 7.39
CA ALA A 100 -18.23 -20.50 7.65
C ALA A 100 -17.29 -20.14 6.50
N VAL A 101 -16.54 -21.11 5.95
CA VAL A 101 -15.66 -20.89 4.80
C VAL A 101 -16.46 -20.45 3.56
N ILE A 102 -17.59 -21.10 3.28
CA ILE A 102 -18.47 -20.74 2.15
C ILE A 102 -19.04 -19.33 2.33
N MET A 103 -19.47 -18.97 3.55
CA MET A 103 -20.10 -17.68 3.84
C MET A 103 -19.13 -16.49 3.84
N ILE A 104 -17.83 -16.72 3.99
CA ILE A 104 -16.81 -15.67 3.85
C ILE A 104 -16.65 -15.21 2.40
N PHE A 105 -16.94 -16.06 1.40
CA PHE A 105 -16.73 -15.70 -0.01
C PHE A 105 -17.57 -14.48 -0.46
N PRO A 106 -18.90 -14.42 -0.21
CA PRO A 106 -19.70 -13.24 -0.52
C PRO A 106 -19.19 -11.95 0.13
N GLU A 107 -18.72 -12.03 1.38
CA GLU A 107 -18.16 -10.89 2.12
C GLU A 107 -16.93 -10.33 1.39
N ILE A 108 -15.94 -11.19 1.10
CA ILE A 108 -14.72 -10.79 0.38
C ILE A 108 -15.07 -10.21 -0.99
N TRP A 109 -16.04 -10.79 -1.70
CA TRP A 109 -16.49 -10.31 -2.99
C TRP A 109 -17.10 -8.91 -2.92
N LEU A 110 -17.98 -8.65 -1.95
CA LEU A 110 -18.59 -7.33 -1.72
C LEU A 110 -17.55 -6.29 -1.30
N LEU A 111 -16.59 -6.64 -0.44
CA LEU A 111 -15.49 -5.76 -0.06
C LEU A 111 -14.62 -5.39 -1.26
N ASN A 112 -14.31 -6.34 -2.13
CA ASN A 112 -13.56 -6.06 -3.36
C ASN A 112 -14.31 -5.11 -4.30
N ILE A 113 -15.63 -5.27 -4.44
CA ILE A 113 -16.46 -4.33 -5.21
C ILE A 113 -16.42 -2.93 -4.58
N LEU A 114 -16.58 -2.83 -3.27
CA LEU A 114 -16.53 -1.56 -2.54
C LEU A 114 -15.16 -0.89 -2.68
N ASN A 115 -14.08 -1.66 -2.55
CA ASN A 115 -12.71 -1.18 -2.72
C ASN A 115 -12.47 -0.65 -4.14
N ILE A 116 -12.86 -1.39 -5.18
CA ILE A 116 -12.75 -0.92 -6.57
C ILE A 116 -13.61 0.31 -6.84
N TYR A 117 -14.81 0.39 -6.25
CA TYR A 117 -15.62 1.60 -6.29
C TYR A 117 -14.92 2.79 -5.62
N ALA A 118 -14.27 2.57 -4.47
CA ALA A 118 -13.50 3.60 -3.77
C ALA A 118 -12.33 4.09 -4.64
N VAL A 119 -11.57 3.16 -5.25
CA VAL A 119 -10.51 3.50 -6.23
C VAL A 119 -11.06 4.37 -7.35
N LYS A 120 -12.17 3.96 -7.97
CA LYS A 120 -12.84 4.72 -9.02
C LYS A 120 -13.19 6.15 -8.59
N ARG A 121 -13.74 6.31 -7.39
CA ARG A 121 -14.10 7.63 -6.85
C ARG A 121 -12.86 8.48 -6.52
N ILE A 122 -11.79 7.88 -6.02
CA ILE A 122 -10.51 8.58 -5.80
C ILE A 122 -9.96 9.09 -7.14
N CYS A 123 -9.96 8.24 -8.18
CA CYS A 123 -9.54 8.61 -9.53
C CYS A 123 -10.34 9.80 -10.08
N GLU A 124 -11.66 9.82 -9.89
CA GLU A 124 -12.52 10.94 -10.30
C GLU A 124 -12.25 12.22 -9.48
N ILE A 125 -12.02 12.11 -8.18
CA ILE A 125 -11.74 13.29 -7.35
C ILE A 125 -10.37 13.89 -7.70
N MET A 126 -9.37 13.03 -7.94
CA MET A 126 -8.00 13.43 -8.27
C MET A 126 -7.77 13.67 -9.77
N GLN A 127 -8.79 13.46 -10.61
CA GLN A 127 -8.71 13.58 -12.07
C GLN A 127 -7.55 12.79 -12.69
N TYR A 128 -7.38 11.53 -12.24
CA TYR A 128 -6.27 10.66 -12.63
C TYR A 128 -6.71 9.19 -12.75
N PRO A 129 -6.21 8.39 -13.71
CA PRO A 129 -5.29 8.73 -14.80
C PRO A 129 -6.02 9.26 -16.05
N SER A 130 -5.33 10.10 -16.82
CA SER A 130 -5.82 10.58 -18.13
C SER A 130 -5.76 9.50 -19.20
N LYS A 131 -6.77 9.43 -20.08
CA LYS A 131 -6.74 8.52 -21.25
C LYS A 131 -5.65 8.87 -22.26
N GLU A 132 -5.21 10.13 -22.29
CA GLU A 132 -4.16 10.62 -23.22
C GLU A 132 -2.74 10.22 -22.77
N ARG A 133 -2.59 9.71 -21.54
CA ARG A 133 -1.31 9.32 -20.98
C ARG A 133 -0.80 8.02 -21.62
N LYS A 134 0.50 7.97 -21.97
CA LYS A 134 1.11 6.80 -22.64
C LYS A 134 1.03 5.50 -21.83
N ASP A 135 1.11 5.58 -20.51
CA ASP A 135 1.05 4.47 -19.56
C ASP A 135 -0.36 4.26 -18.95
N TYR A 136 -1.43 4.81 -19.55
CA TYR A 136 -2.81 4.72 -19.03
C TYR A 136 -3.22 3.30 -18.65
N GLN A 137 -2.97 2.31 -19.52
CA GLN A 137 -3.34 0.91 -19.27
C GLN A 137 -2.58 0.30 -18.09
N GLU A 138 -1.31 0.70 -17.92
CA GLU A 138 -0.51 0.24 -16.79
C GLU A 138 -1.00 0.89 -15.49
N GLN A 139 -1.31 2.20 -15.50
CA GLN A 139 -1.87 2.88 -14.33
C GLN A 139 -3.21 2.27 -13.91
N ILE A 140 -4.09 1.95 -14.85
CA ILE A 140 -5.32 1.22 -14.55
C ILE A 140 -5.02 -0.14 -13.92
N ALA A 141 -4.04 -0.88 -14.43
CA ALA A 141 -3.63 -2.16 -13.83
C ALA A 141 -3.13 -1.96 -12.39
N LEU A 142 -2.23 -1.00 -12.16
CA LEU A 142 -1.66 -0.69 -10.84
C LEU A 142 -2.75 -0.25 -9.84
N LEU A 143 -3.72 0.55 -10.28
CA LEU A 143 -4.84 0.99 -9.43
C LEU A 143 -5.82 -0.16 -9.14
N THR A 144 -6.04 -1.05 -10.12
CA THR A 144 -6.84 -2.27 -9.94
C THR A 144 -6.18 -3.21 -8.92
N GLU A 145 -4.85 -3.39 -8.99
CA GLU A 145 -4.11 -4.22 -8.04
C GLU A 145 -4.20 -3.66 -6.61
N ALA A 146 -4.15 -2.33 -6.45
CA ALA A 146 -4.37 -1.70 -5.16
C ALA A 146 -5.80 -1.97 -4.64
N GLY A 147 -6.81 -1.82 -5.51
CA GLY A 147 -8.21 -2.04 -5.17
C GLY A 147 -8.56 -3.49 -4.79
N LEU A 148 -7.85 -4.47 -5.36
CA LEU A 148 -8.04 -5.89 -5.07
C LEU A 148 -7.05 -6.42 -4.02
N GLU A 149 -6.29 -5.55 -3.36
CA GLU A 149 -5.27 -5.92 -2.35
C GLU A 149 -4.26 -6.96 -2.87
N MET A 150 -3.96 -6.93 -4.16
CA MET A 150 -3.03 -7.87 -4.77
C MET A 150 -1.59 -7.53 -4.36
N PRO A 151 -0.74 -8.54 -4.09
CA PRO A 151 0.63 -8.29 -3.66
C PRO A 151 1.41 -7.53 -4.73
N ALA A 152 2.02 -6.41 -4.35
CA ALA A 152 2.81 -5.56 -5.24
C ALA A 152 4.15 -6.24 -5.59
N LYS A 153 4.18 -6.99 -6.69
CA LYS A 153 5.40 -7.65 -7.18
C LYS A 153 6.33 -6.74 -7.99
N HIS A 154 5.99 -5.46 -8.16
CA HIS A 154 6.63 -4.53 -9.12
C HIS A 154 8.12 -4.30 -8.89
N MET A 155 8.56 -4.14 -7.64
CA MET A 155 9.97 -3.90 -7.35
C MET A 155 10.86 -5.13 -7.57
N GLN A 156 10.32 -6.34 -7.35
CA GLN A 156 11.06 -7.58 -7.66
C GLN A 156 11.43 -7.66 -9.13
N LEU A 157 10.70 -6.95 -10.00
CA LEU A 157 10.93 -6.92 -11.45
C LEU A 157 12.05 -5.98 -11.86
N LEU A 158 12.36 -5.00 -11.01
CA LEU A 158 13.47 -4.08 -11.23
C LEU A 158 14.76 -4.62 -10.60
N GLU A 159 14.76 -5.88 -10.15
CA GLU A 159 15.89 -6.56 -9.52
C GLU A 159 16.41 -5.87 -8.25
N ILE A 160 15.52 -5.16 -7.53
CA ILE A 160 15.88 -4.46 -6.29
C ILE A 160 15.42 -5.28 -5.09
N ASP A 161 16.35 -5.64 -4.23
CA ASP A 161 16.07 -6.30 -2.96
C ASP A 161 16.25 -5.32 -1.78
N PRO A 162 15.14 -4.87 -1.14
CA PRO A 162 15.21 -3.94 0.00
C PRO A 162 15.78 -4.60 1.27
N TYR A 163 15.91 -5.92 1.30
CA TYR A 163 16.38 -6.68 2.46
C TYR A 163 17.88 -6.97 2.44
N VAL A 164 18.62 -6.54 1.42
CA VAL A 164 20.09 -6.65 1.34
C VAL A 164 20.74 -6.04 2.58
N GLY A 165 21.61 -6.79 3.26
CA GLY A 165 22.27 -6.35 4.50
C GLY A 165 21.49 -6.62 5.80
N LEU A 166 20.32 -7.30 5.75
CA LEU A 166 19.67 -7.79 6.98
C LEU A 166 20.25 -9.15 7.43
N THR A 167 20.40 -9.32 8.74
CA THR A 167 20.67 -10.64 9.32
C THR A 167 19.43 -11.55 9.18
N LYS A 168 19.66 -12.87 9.03
CA LYS A 168 18.56 -13.87 8.89
C LYS A 168 17.51 -13.72 10.00
N PHE A 169 17.95 -13.48 11.24
CA PHE A 169 17.04 -13.27 12.38
C PHE A 169 16.17 -12.02 12.23
N SER A 170 16.75 -10.88 11.84
CA SER A 170 16.01 -9.64 11.61
C SER A 170 15.02 -9.74 10.45
N TYR A 171 15.36 -10.52 9.43
CA TYR A 171 14.46 -10.80 8.31
C TYR A 171 13.23 -11.61 8.77
N TYR A 172 13.45 -12.70 9.50
CA TYR A 172 12.35 -13.52 10.01
C TYR A 172 11.49 -12.77 11.03
N SER A 173 12.07 -11.95 11.92
CA SER A 173 11.29 -11.17 12.88
C SER A 173 10.38 -10.14 12.19
N LEU A 174 10.85 -9.51 11.11
CA LEU A 174 10.05 -8.56 10.32
C LEU A 174 8.90 -9.25 9.57
N LEU A 175 9.14 -10.44 9.01
CA LEU A 175 8.09 -11.26 8.39
C LEU A 175 7.04 -11.75 9.39
N ILE A 176 7.48 -12.17 10.58
CA ILE A 176 6.62 -12.64 11.66
C ILE A 176 5.77 -11.48 12.19
N ALA A 177 6.40 -10.33 12.48
CA ALA A 177 5.72 -9.14 12.99
C ALA A 177 4.68 -8.57 12.01
N THR A 178 4.87 -8.72 10.70
CA THR A 178 3.90 -8.26 9.69
C THR A 178 2.71 -9.21 9.56
N LYS A 179 2.88 -10.53 9.74
CA LYS A 179 1.80 -11.52 9.64
C LYS A 179 0.96 -11.70 10.91
N LEU A 180 1.52 -11.47 12.11
CA LEU A 180 0.83 -11.77 13.37
C LEU A 180 -0.19 -10.73 13.84
N LYS A 181 -0.24 -9.52 13.25
CA LYS A 181 -1.06 -8.41 13.76
C LYS A 181 -2.57 -8.71 13.80
N ALA A 182 -3.10 -9.41 12.80
CA ALA A 182 -4.54 -9.72 12.74
C ALA A 182 -4.94 -10.85 13.71
N THR A 183 -4.15 -11.92 13.76
CA THR A 183 -4.44 -13.09 14.62
C THR A 183 -4.32 -12.75 16.10
N LEU A 184 -3.30 -11.97 16.50
CA LEU A 184 -3.12 -11.55 17.89
C LEU A 184 -4.30 -10.72 18.39
N SER A 185 -4.85 -9.85 17.55
CA SER A 185 -5.92 -8.93 17.97
C SER A 185 -7.21 -9.66 18.33
N ASN A 186 -7.57 -10.71 17.58
CA ASN A 186 -8.74 -11.54 17.90
C ASN A 186 -8.51 -12.37 19.19
N VAL A 187 -7.32 -12.93 19.36
CA VAL A 187 -6.96 -13.72 20.56
C VAL A 187 -6.93 -12.84 21.82
N VAL A 188 -6.27 -11.69 21.75
CA VAL A 188 -6.18 -10.73 22.86
C VAL A 188 -7.57 -10.22 23.25
N MET A 189 -8.43 -9.91 22.28
CA MET A 189 -9.76 -9.43 22.60
C MET A 189 -10.64 -10.53 23.22
N LYS A 190 -10.62 -11.76 22.68
CA LYS A 190 -11.30 -12.90 23.33
C LYS A 190 -10.80 -13.15 24.75
N PHE A 191 -9.50 -13.00 24.98
CA PHE A 191 -8.90 -13.13 26.31
C PHE A 191 -9.36 -12.02 27.26
N LEU A 192 -9.32 -10.75 26.84
CA LEU A 192 -9.77 -9.61 27.63
C LEU A 192 -11.25 -9.72 28.01
N VAL A 193 -12.10 -10.14 27.07
CA VAL A 193 -13.53 -10.34 27.31
C VAL A 193 -13.78 -11.43 28.34
N ARG A 194 -13.11 -12.58 28.21
CA ARG A 194 -13.21 -13.67 29.19
C ARG A 194 -12.72 -13.23 30.57
N ARG A 195 -11.69 -12.39 30.63
CA ARG A 195 -11.15 -11.84 31.88
C ARG A 195 -12.10 -10.82 32.53
N LEU A 196 -12.72 -9.94 31.74
CA LEU A 196 -13.57 -8.85 32.23
C LEU A 196 -14.99 -9.31 32.60
N LEU A 197 -15.58 -10.22 31.82
CA LEU A 197 -16.94 -10.73 32.05
C LEU A 197 -16.96 -11.97 32.97
N GLY A 198 -15.80 -12.59 33.23
CA GLY A 198 -15.67 -13.72 34.15
C GLY A 198 -16.59 -14.90 33.80
N ARG A 199 -17.16 -15.54 34.83
CA ARG A 199 -18.08 -16.70 34.71
C ARG A 199 -19.43 -16.38 34.04
N TYR A 200 -19.73 -15.10 33.77
CA TYR A 200 -20.99 -14.64 33.18
C TYR A 200 -20.92 -14.46 31.66
N ALA A 201 -19.78 -14.74 31.03
CA ALA A 201 -19.67 -14.74 29.58
C ALA A 201 -20.41 -15.94 28.97
N LEU A 202 -21.67 -15.74 28.58
CA LEU A 202 -22.37 -16.67 27.70
C LEU A 202 -21.62 -16.78 26.36
N ARG A 203 -21.54 -17.99 25.77
CA ARG A 203 -20.91 -18.25 24.45
C ARG A 203 -21.37 -17.23 23.38
N ILE A 204 -22.65 -16.89 23.43
CA ILE A 204 -23.30 -15.84 22.62
C ILE A 204 -22.59 -14.48 22.76
N VAL A 205 -22.31 -14.01 23.98
CA VAL A 205 -21.66 -12.70 24.23
C VAL A 205 -20.23 -12.69 23.69
N THR A 206 -19.49 -13.80 23.83
CA THR A 206 -18.14 -13.91 23.25
C THR A 206 -18.14 -13.91 21.73
N ASP A 207 -19.19 -14.45 21.10
CA ASP A 207 -19.34 -14.48 19.64
C ASP A 207 -19.80 -13.11 19.09
N LEU A 208 -20.70 -12.41 19.80
CA LEU A 208 -21.16 -11.06 19.47
C LEU A 208 -20.04 -10.02 19.50
N ILE A 209 -19.02 -10.20 20.35
CA ILE A 209 -17.85 -9.31 20.38
C ILE A 209 -16.97 -9.47 19.14
N GLY A 210 -17.08 -10.60 18.43
CA GLY A 210 -16.48 -10.75 17.11
C GLY A 210 -16.97 -9.68 16.13
N ILE A 211 -18.26 -9.31 16.17
CA ILE A 211 -18.90 -8.39 15.22
C ILE A 211 -18.16 -7.03 15.15
N PRO A 212 -17.99 -6.26 16.24
CA PRO A 212 -17.29 -4.98 16.17
C PRO A 212 -15.81 -5.12 15.78
N ILE A 213 -15.16 -6.23 16.14
CA ILE A 213 -13.76 -6.48 15.78
C ILE A 213 -13.63 -6.69 14.27
N PHE A 214 -14.46 -7.56 13.68
CA PHE A 214 -14.46 -7.80 12.24
C PHE A 214 -14.86 -6.56 11.45
N ALA A 215 -15.89 -5.82 11.91
CA ALA A 215 -16.27 -4.55 11.33
C ALA A 215 -15.10 -3.55 11.31
N PHE A 216 -14.36 -3.45 12.42
CA PHE A 216 -13.17 -2.60 12.50
C PHE A 216 -12.08 -3.03 11.53
N TRP A 217 -11.73 -4.32 11.46
CA TRP A 217 -10.69 -4.81 10.55
C TRP A 217 -11.05 -4.63 9.08
N ASN A 218 -12.30 -4.85 8.69
CA ASN A 218 -12.75 -4.63 7.32
C ASN A 218 -12.73 -3.15 6.95
N ALA A 219 -13.22 -2.28 7.84
CA ALA A 219 -13.12 -0.82 7.64
C ALA A 219 -11.66 -0.36 7.52
N TRP A 220 -10.78 -0.91 8.37
CA TRP A 220 -9.35 -0.61 8.34
C TRP A 220 -8.69 -1.11 7.05
N ALA A 221 -9.00 -2.33 6.59
CA ALA A 221 -8.48 -2.91 5.35
C ALA A 221 -8.90 -2.06 4.13
N SER A 222 -10.19 -1.74 3.99
CA SER A 222 -10.66 -0.83 2.94
C SER A 222 -10.00 0.56 3.04
N GLY A 223 -9.70 1.04 4.25
CA GLY A 223 -8.94 2.27 4.45
C GLY A 223 -7.48 2.19 4.04
N ARG A 224 -6.85 1.03 4.20
CA ARG A 224 -5.51 0.77 3.66
C ARG A 224 -5.53 0.81 2.13
N VAL A 225 -6.55 0.23 1.49
CA VAL A 225 -6.72 0.32 0.03
C VAL A 225 -6.82 1.77 -0.43
N MET A 226 -7.71 2.56 0.18
CA MET A 226 -7.85 3.98 -0.18
C MET A 226 -6.56 4.77 -0.01
N LYS A 227 -5.83 4.55 1.10
CA LYS A 227 -4.54 5.20 1.36
C LYS A 227 -3.52 4.79 0.31
N GLU A 228 -3.41 3.51 0.02
CA GLU A 228 -2.50 2.97 -0.98
C GLU A 228 -2.80 3.59 -2.36
N THR A 229 -4.05 3.55 -2.81
CA THR A 229 -4.47 4.16 -4.08
C THR A 229 -4.10 5.63 -4.16
N ARG A 230 -4.39 6.42 -3.11
CA ARG A 230 -4.01 7.83 -3.07
C ARG A 230 -2.50 7.99 -3.19
N MET A 231 -1.73 7.21 -2.44
CA MET A 231 -0.27 7.25 -2.51
C MET A 231 0.25 6.89 -3.90
N ARG A 232 -0.34 5.90 -4.59
CA ARG A 232 0.07 5.56 -5.96
C ARG A 232 -0.11 6.72 -6.93
N ILE A 233 -1.26 7.40 -6.85
CA ILE A 233 -1.57 8.55 -7.69
C ILE A 233 -0.61 9.70 -7.37
N VAL A 234 -0.53 10.11 -6.09
CA VAL A 234 0.30 11.26 -5.68
C VAL A 234 1.77 10.99 -5.99
N ALA A 235 2.30 9.80 -5.69
CA ALA A 235 3.69 9.47 -5.97
C ALA A 235 4.00 9.48 -7.47
N THR A 236 3.09 8.99 -8.32
CA THR A 236 3.30 9.01 -9.77
C THR A 236 3.33 10.43 -10.31
N VAL A 237 2.33 11.24 -9.95
CA VAL A 237 2.25 12.63 -10.43
C VAL A 237 3.40 13.46 -9.89
N ALA A 238 3.76 13.29 -8.61
CA ALA A 238 4.89 13.98 -8.00
C ALA A 238 6.24 13.56 -8.61
N THR A 239 6.39 12.29 -8.99
CA THR A 239 7.56 11.80 -9.72
C THR A 239 7.67 12.49 -11.08
N ASP A 240 6.58 12.53 -11.84
CA ASP A 240 6.58 13.16 -13.15
C ASP A 240 6.95 14.65 -13.05
N ASP A 241 6.35 15.35 -12.09
CA ASP A 241 6.60 16.77 -11.84
C ASP A 241 8.02 17.03 -11.37
N PHE A 242 8.50 16.29 -10.36
CA PHE A 242 9.85 16.40 -9.83
C PHE A 242 10.89 16.13 -10.92
N LEU A 243 10.75 15.03 -11.67
CA LEU A 243 11.70 14.73 -12.72
C LEU A 243 11.69 15.82 -13.81
N ASN A 244 10.55 16.45 -14.13
CA ASN A 244 10.48 17.51 -15.15
C ASN A 244 11.32 18.75 -14.82
N HIS A 245 11.78 18.92 -13.58
CA HIS A 245 12.73 19.97 -13.21
C HIS A 245 14.16 19.71 -13.70
N PHE A 246 14.46 18.47 -14.13
CA PHE A 246 15.77 18.08 -14.63
C PHE A 246 15.70 17.80 -16.14
N SER A 247 16.70 18.33 -16.84
CA SER A 247 16.98 17.98 -18.23
C SER A 247 17.42 16.51 -18.35
N LYS A 248 17.35 15.96 -19.56
CA LYS A 248 17.80 14.58 -19.81
C LYS A 248 19.30 14.48 -19.61
N GLU A 249 20.03 15.53 -19.99
CA GLU A 249 21.48 15.66 -19.93
C GLU A 249 21.96 15.58 -18.48
N GLU A 250 21.36 16.35 -17.56
CA GLU A 250 21.67 16.31 -16.13
C GLU A 250 21.49 14.90 -15.53
N LEU A 251 20.40 14.20 -15.89
CA LEU A 251 20.16 12.85 -15.39
C LEU A 251 21.15 11.83 -15.96
N VAL A 252 21.62 12.03 -17.20
CA VAL A 252 22.63 11.18 -17.83
C VAL A 252 24.00 11.36 -17.16
N GLU A 253 24.34 12.57 -16.70
CA GLU A 253 25.61 12.83 -15.99
C GLU A 253 25.76 12.03 -14.69
N VAL A 254 24.65 11.68 -14.04
CA VAL A 254 24.61 10.88 -12.80
C VAL A 254 24.18 9.44 -13.02
N ARG A 255 24.09 8.98 -14.29
CA ARG A 255 23.58 7.65 -14.67
C ARG A 255 24.23 6.51 -13.88
N GLU A 256 25.55 6.54 -13.69
CA GLU A 256 26.30 5.48 -13.00
C GLU A 256 25.99 5.39 -11.50
N ILE A 257 25.46 6.47 -10.91
CA ILE A 257 25.14 6.58 -9.48
C ILE A 257 23.67 6.25 -9.21
N LEU A 258 22.78 6.46 -10.20
CA LEU A 258 21.35 6.18 -10.06
C LEU A 258 21.03 4.76 -9.53
N PRO A 259 21.67 3.67 -10.00
CA PRO A 259 21.39 2.33 -9.47
C PRO A 259 21.73 2.24 -7.99
N LYS A 260 22.92 2.73 -7.58
CA LYS A 260 23.34 2.77 -6.18
C LYS A 260 22.37 3.58 -5.33
N LEU A 261 21.93 4.73 -5.83
CA LEU A 261 20.97 5.60 -5.17
C LEU A 261 19.65 4.87 -4.89
N PHE A 262 19.07 4.20 -5.89
CA PHE A 262 17.82 3.48 -5.73
C PHE A 262 17.94 2.30 -4.76
N HIS A 263 19.03 1.56 -4.82
CA HIS A 263 19.33 0.48 -3.86
C HIS A 263 19.52 1.01 -2.45
N PHE A 264 20.22 2.13 -2.29
CA PHE A 264 20.37 2.79 -1.01
C PHE A 264 19.00 3.18 -0.43
N ILE A 265 18.15 3.84 -1.20
CA ILE A 265 16.80 4.23 -0.75
C ILE A 265 15.98 2.98 -0.39
N ALA A 266 16.05 1.91 -1.19
CA ALA A 266 15.36 0.65 -0.89
C ALA A 266 15.85 0.02 0.42
N GLN A 267 17.16 0.04 0.69
CA GLN A 267 17.79 -0.43 1.94
C GLN A 267 17.40 0.43 3.15
N GLN A 268 17.19 1.74 2.96
CA GLN A 268 16.68 2.60 4.03
C GLN A 268 15.22 2.29 4.35
N LYS A 269 14.39 2.08 3.32
CA LYS A 269 12.95 1.82 3.48
C LYS A 269 12.62 0.41 3.97
N ARG A 270 13.47 -0.61 3.69
CA ARG A 270 13.30 -2.01 4.14
C ARG A 270 11.94 -2.63 3.78
N GLN A 271 11.29 -2.12 2.74
CA GLN A 271 10.00 -2.62 2.26
C GLN A 271 9.85 -2.31 0.77
N TYR A 272 9.13 -3.19 0.07
CA TYR A 272 8.72 -2.91 -1.30
C TYR A 272 7.72 -1.76 -1.30
N ASN A 273 8.12 -0.63 -1.89
CA ASN A 273 7.37 0.61 -1.84
C ASN A 273 6.96 1.06 -3.26
N PHE A 274 5.66 1.21 -3.49
CA PHE A 274 5.16 1.66 -4.78
C PHE A 274 5.71 3.04 -5.18
N ALA A 275 5.87 3.95 -4.23
CA ALA A 275 6.32 5.31 -4.51
C ALA A 275 7.74 5.31 -5.08
N LEU A 276 8.64 4.51 -4.50
CA LEU A 276 9.98 4.29 -5.04
C LEU A 276 9.93 3.53 -6.38
N TYR A 277 9.04 2.55 -6.57
CA TYR A 277 8.81 1.94 -7.89
C TYR A 277 8.45 2.98 -8.94
N SER A 278 7.52 3.87 -8.63
CA SER A 278 7.12 4.93 -9.55
C SER A 278 8.27 5.87 -9.88
N PHE A 279 9.08 6.23 -8.87
CA PHE A 279 10.25 7.07 -9.06
C PHE A 279 11.25 6.42 -10.03
N MET A 280 11.62 5.17 -9.78
CA MET A 280 12.55 4.41 -10.63
C MET A 280 12.04 4.24 -12.05
N LYS A 281 10.75 3.93 -12.20
CA LYS A 281 10.13 3.83 -13.52
C LYS A 281 10.16 5.16 -14.26
N GLY A 282 9.80 6.26 -13.60
CA GLY A 282 9.86 7.59 -14.20
C GLY A 282 11.28 7.96 -14.66
N THR A 283 12.31 7.52 -13.92
CA THR A 283 13.71 7.68 -14.33
C THR A 283 14.08 6.78 -15.52
N LEU A 284 13.64 5.52 -15.54
CA LEU A 284 13.84 4.60 -16.67
C LEU A 284 13.17 5.10 -17.95
N ASP A 285 11.98 5.70 -17.85
CA ASP A 285 11.29 6.28 -19.01
C ASP A 285 12.10 7.43 -19.66
N ARG A 286 13.02 8.07 -18.91
CA ARG A 286 13.94 9.11 -19.39
C ARG A 286 15.30 8.56 -19.83
N ILE A 287 15.77 7.52 -19.16
CA ILE A 287 17.03 6.83 -19.43
C ILE A 287 16.73 5.34 -19.63
N PRO A 288 16.28 4.92 -20.83
CA PRO A 288 15.85 3.54 -21.08
C PRO A 288 16.97 2.51 -20.89
N ASP A 289 18.22 2.92 -21.05
CA ASP A 289 19.39 2.04 -21.04
C ASP A 289 19.97 1.86 -19.62
N LEU A 290 19.29 2.35 -18.58
CA LEU A 290 19.76 2.26 -17.19
C LEU A 290 19.62 0.84 -16.65
N ASN A 291 20.73 0.24 -16.23
CA ASN A 291 20.71 -1.04 -15.53
C ASN A 291 20.55 -0.80 -14.02
N LEU A 292 19.47 -1.31 -13.43
CA LEU A 292 19.18 -1.18 -12.00
C LEU A 292 19.72 -2.34 -11.15
N SER A 293 20.34 -3.34 -11.76
CA SER A 293 20.85 -4.51 -11.06
C SER A 293 22.02 -4.14 -10.14
N TYR A 294 21.88 -4.41 -8.84
CA TYR A 294 22.93 -4.19 -7.85
C TYR A 294 22.73 -5.15 -6.67
N GLU A 295 23.75 -5.93 -6.32
CA GLU A 295 23.63 -7.00 -5.32
C GLU A 295 24.27 -6.65 -3.97
N LYS A 296 25.06 -5.56 -3.91
CA LYS A 296 25.83 -5.19 -2.73
C LYS A 296 25.09 -4.19 -1.84
N GLU A 297 25.42 -4.18 -0.56
CA GLU A 297 25.02 -3.09 0.33
C GLU A 297 25.67 -1.79 -0.13
N VAL A 298 24.89 -0.69 -0.17
CA VAL A 298 25.38 0.60 -0.64
C VAL A 298 25.58 1.49 0.57
N ASN A 299 26.77 2.02 0.75
CA ASN A 299 27.01 3.05 1.76
C ASN A 299 26.69 4.44 1.22
N LEU A 300 26.35 5.34 2.14
CA LEU A 300 26.01 6.73 1.82
C LEU A 300 27.16 7.45 1.10
N ASP A 301 28.40 7.16 1.51
CA ASP A 301 29.62 7.78 0.97
C ASP A 301 29.88 7.37 -0.49
N GLU A 302 29.33 6.25 -0.95
CA GLU A 302 29.46 5.77 -2.33
C GLU A 302 28.56 6.50 -3.33
N LEU A 303 27.63 7.34 -2.82
CA LEU A 303 26.71 8.11 -3.63
C LEU A 303 27.29 9.44 -4.08
N PHE A 304 28.21 10.04 -3.33
CA PHE A 304 28.70 11.39 -3.59
C PHE A 304 30.09 11.36 -4.25
N VAL A 305 30.31 12.29 -5.17
CA VAL A 305 31.53 12.43 -5.99
C VAL A 305 32.25 13.73 -5.60
N SER A 306 33.47 13.95 -6.08
CA SER A 306 34.21 15.21 -5.85
C SER A 306 33.54 16.45 -6.45
N GLU A 307 32.59 16.29 -7.38
CA GLU A 307 31.96 17.39 -8.11
C GLU A 307 30.68 17.89 -7.42
N VAL A 308 30.68 19.16 -7.01
CA VAL A 308 29.60 19.79 -6.22
C VAL A 308 28.26 19.79 -6.96
N SER A 309 28.25 20.08 -8.27
CA SER A 309 27.02 20.13 -9.09
C SER A 309 26.32 18.77 -9.11
N LYS A 310 27.07 17.68 -9.32
CA LYS A 310 26.54 16.31 -9.30
C LYS A 310 26.01 15.94 -7.92
N ASN A 311 26.71 16.32 -6.85
CA ASN A 311 26.27 16.04 -5.48
C ASN A 311 24.96 16.73 -5.13
N GLN A 312 24.75 17.96 -5.60
CA GLN A 312 23.47 18.67 -5.42
C GLN A 312 22.32 17.94 -6.13
N LEU A 313 22.54 17.49 -7.36
CA LEU A 313 21.56 16.70 -8.10
C LEU A 313 21.25 15.37 -7.38
N ILE A 314 22.28 14.62 -6.98
CA ILE A 314 22.15 13.34 -6.26
C ILE A 314 21.43 13.55 -4.93
N ALA A 315 21.72 14.62 -4.19
CA ALA A 315 21.01 14.94 -2.95
C ALA A 315 19.54 15.24 -3.19
N ARG A 316 19.18 16.00 -4.23
CA ARG A 316 17.76 16.24 -4.56
C ARG A 316 17.04 14.93 -4.88
N LEU A 317 17.65 14.07 -5.70
CA LEU A 317 17.10 12.75 -6.04
C LEU A 317 16.97 11.85 -4.79
N LEU A 318 17.95 11.89 -3.88
CA LEU A 318 17.94 11.15 -2.62
C LEU A 318 16.81 11.61 -1.71
N ILE A 319 16.70 12.93 -1.45
CA ILE A 319 15.67 13.47 -0.58
C ILE A 319 14.30 13.13 -1.15
N PHE A 320 14.07 13.34 -2.45
CA PHE A 320 12.82 12.99 -3.11
C PHE A 320 12.49 11.50 -2.91
N GLY A 321 13.43 10.60 -3.20
CA GLY A 321 13.23 9.15 -3.04
C GLY A 321 12.95 8.71 -1.60
N LEU A 322 13.46 9.44 -0.61
CA LEU A 322 13.16 9.20 0.81
C LEU A 322 11.78 9.72 1.21
N ILE A 323 11.29 10.83 0.66
CA ILE A 323 10.02 11.44 1.06
C ILE A 323 8.81 11.05 0.20
N VAL A 324 9.02 10.48 -0.99
CA VAL A 324 7.95 10.24 -1.99
C VAL A 324 6.85 9.30 -1.49
N ASP A 325 7.09 8.55 -0.41
CA ASP A 325 6.08 7.71 0.23
C ASP A 325 5.26 8.43 1.33
N GLY A 326 5.54 9.72 1.55
CA GLY A 326 4.86 10.57 2.52
C GLY A 326 5.25 10.29 3.96
N THR A 327 6.34 9.57 4.22
CA THR A 327 6.83 9.29 5.57
C THR A 327 8.34 9.41 5.66
N LEU A 328 8.84 9.77 6.84
CA LEU A 328 10.26 9.80 7.13
C LEU A 328 10.53 9.10 8.47
N SER A 329 11.06 7.89 8.39
CA SER A 329 11.42 7.05 9.53
C SER A 329 12.59 7.63 10.31
N VAL A 330 12.77 7.15 11.54
CA VAL A 330 13.89 7.57 12.40
C VAL A 330 15.23 7.27 11.74
N LYS A 331 15.36 6.11 11.07
CA LYS A 331 16.58 5.73 10.36
C LYS A 331 16.87 6.70 9.21
N GLU A 332 15.87 7.01 8.39
CA GLU A 332 16.02 7.97 7.27
C GLU A 332 16.39 9.37 7.77
N ARG A 333 15.80 9.83 8.89
CA ARG A 333 16.18 11.10 9.54
C ARG A 333 17.64 11.12 9.98
N LEU A 334 18.14 10.04 10.56
CA LEU A 334 19.54 9.93 10.98
C LEU A 334 20.48 9.95 9.76
N THR A 335 20.12 9.22 8.70
CA THR A 335 20.87 9.22 7.44
C THR A 335 20.98 10.62 6.84
N ILE A 336 19.87 11.35 6.73
CA ILE A 336 19.88 12.71 6.17
C ILE A 336 20.70 13.66 7.06
N ARG A 337 20.58 13.57 8.40
CA ARG A 337 21.38 14.39 9.34
C ARG A 337 22.89 14.21 9.19
N ASN A 338 23.35 13.07 8.69
CA ASN A 338 24.78 12.86 8.44
C ASN A 338 25.26 13.63 7.20
N VAL A 339 24.43 13.77 6.16
CA VAL A 339 24.78 14.48 4.92
C VAL A 339 24.51 15.98 4.99
N VAL A 340 23.47 16.41 5.72
CA VAL A 340 23.09 17.83 5.87
C VAL A 340 24.21 18.69 6.49
N LYS A 341 25.24 18.07 7.09
CA LYS A 341 26.42 18.78 7.61
C LYS A 341 27.31 19.35 6.51
N GLU A 342 27.17 18.88 5.28
CA GLU A 342 27.96 19.30 4.13
C GLU A 342 27.43 20.61 3.55
N GLU A 343 28.31 21.57 3.25
CA GLU A 343 27.92 22.91 2.75
C GLU A 343 27.20 22.87 1.40
N TRP A 344 27.45 21.85 0.58
CA TRP A 344 26.84 21.70 -0.74
C TRP A 344 25.41 21.13 -0.68
N PHE A 345 24.94 20.67 0.49
CA PHE A 345 23.65 20.01 0.61
C PHE A 345 22.50 21.03 0.46
N PRO A 346 21.48 20.75 -0.37
CA PRO A 346 20.57 21.79 -0.86
C PRO A 346 19.51 22.27 0.14
N LEU A 347 19.22 21.49 1.19
CA LEU A 347 18.11 21.74 2.11
C LEU A 347 18.48 21.40 3.55
N THR A 348 18.02 22.20 4.50
CA THR A 348 18.12 21.89 5.93
C THR A 348 17.10 20.81 6.33
N MET A 349 17.33 20.15 7.48
CA MET A 349 16.37 19.16 8.01
C MET A 349 14.96 19.73 8.22
N ASN A 350 14.86 20.99 8.65
CA ASN A 350 13.56 21.64 8.88
C ASN A 350 12.83 21.87 7.55
N GLU A 351 13.56 22.28 6.52
CA GLU A 351 12.97 22.46 5.18
C GLU A 351 12.51 21.14 4.59
N ILE A 352 13.24 20.04 4.79
CA ILE A 352 12.81 18.71 4.36
C ILE A 352 11.53 18.28 5.08
N GLU A 353 11.42 18.52 6.39
CA GLU A 353 10.20 18.22 7.15
C GLU A 353 9.01 19.08 6.71
N ASP A 354 9.24 20.36 6.39
CA ASP A 354 8.22 21.25 5.83
C ASP A 354 7.74 20.77 4.47
N VAL A 355 8.66 20.37 3.58
CA VAL A 355 8.32 19.83 2.26
C VAL A 355 7.53 18.53 2.40
N LEU A 356 7.93 17.64 3.30
CA LEU A 356 7.21 16.41 3.58
C LEU A 356 5.77 16.71 4.06
N LYS A 357 5.62 17.70 4.93
CA LYS A 357 4.29 18.11 5.42
C LYS A 357 3.42 18.66 4.29
N MET A 358 3.94 19.57 3.48
CA MET A 358 3.25 20.12 2.30
C MET A 358 2.87 19.02 1.30
N TYR A 359 3.76 18.05 1.09
CA TYR A 359 3.51 16.89 0.24
C TYR A 359 2.37 16.01 0.77
N VAL A 360 2.37 15.69 2.07
CA VAL A 360 1.34 14.86 2.72
C VAL A 360 -0.03 15.57 2.75
N ASP A 361 -0.01 16.88 2.94
CA ASP A 361 -1.20 17.73 2.98
C ASP A 361 -1.78 18.03 1.58
N GLY A 362 -1.09 17.60 0.52
CA GLY A 362 -1.50 17.80 -0.86
C GLY A 362 -1.37 19.24 -1.32
N GLU A 363 -0.41 19.99 -0.79
CA GLU A 363 -0.04 21.35 -1.23
C GLU A 363 1.06 21.32 -2.29
N GLY A 364 1.77 20.19 -2.38
CA GLY A 364 2.77 19.93 -3.41
C GLY A 364 4.22 20.10 -3.04
N LEU A 365 5.09 19.92 -4.04
CA LEU A 365 6.55 20.03 -3.92
C LEU A 365 7.03 21.42 -4.34
N LYS A 366 6.41 22.49 -3.82
CA LYS A 366 6.68 23.88 -4.24
C LYS A 366 8.08 24.42 -3.90
N LYS A 367 8.89 23.65 -3.16
CA LYS A 367 10.21 24.06 -2.63
C LYS A 367 11.37 23.19 -3.15
N PHE A 368 11.14 22.31 -4.13
CA PHE A 368 12.15 21.37 -4.63
C PHE A 368 12.91 21.86 -5.86
#